data_AF-A0A3R7E963-F1
#
_entry.id   AF-A0A3R7E963-F1
#
_cell.length_a   1.000
_cell.length_b   1.000
_cell.length_c   1.000
_cell.angle_alpha   90.00
_cell.angle_beta   90.00
_cell.angle_gamma   90.00
#
_symmetry.space_group_name_H-M   'P 1'
#
loop_
_entity.id
_entity.type
_entity.pdbx_description
1 polymer ?
#
loop_
_entity_poly.entity_id
_entity_poly.type
_entity_poly.pdbx_seq_one_letter_code
_entity_poly.pdbx_strand_id
1 'polypeptide(L)'
;MINVHIAVIDVCDGAICGVKVLRNPAATYKHGAGPIVVKMLADAGVTAAAARELGLGAGTLLEQNNIKKFKVKSGITVKEAIENLLKEL
;
A
#
# COMPACT_ATOMS: atom_id res chain seq x y z
N MET A 1 -5.25 -9.97 -10.58
CA MET A 1 -4.42 -10.81 -9.69
C MET A 1 -4.25 -10.10 -8.38
N ILE A 2 -4.35 -10.80 -7.25
CA ILE A 2 -4.04 -10.25 -5.93
C ILE A 2 -2.52 -10.30 -5.77
N ASN A 3 -1.91 -9.18 -5.37
CA ASN A 3 -0.47 -9.13 -5.13
C ASN A 3 -0.10 -10.01 -3.93
N VAL A 4 0.89 -10.90 -4.11
CA VAL A 4 1.35 -11.83 -3.07
C VAL A 4 2.25 -11.12 -2.06
N HIS A 5 2.90 -10.03 -2.46
CA HIS A 5 3.83 -9.26 -1.64
C HIS A 5 3.46 -7.79 -1.66
N ILE A 6 3.76 -7.11 -0.55
CA ILE A 6 3.59 -5.68 -0.37
C ILE A 6 4.94 -5.12 0.09
N ALA A 7 5.49 -4.18 -0.66
CA ALA A 7 6.66 -3.42 -0.22
C ALA A 7 6.19 -2.31 0.73
N VAL A 8 6.80 -2.22 1.90
CA VAL A 8 6.63 -1.12 2.85
C VAL A 8 7.96 -0.39 2.95
N ILE A 9 7.90 0.93 2.85
CA ILE A 9 9.05 1.78 2.63
C ILE A 9 8.99 2.88 3.66
N ASP A 10 10.08 3.03 4.42
CA ASP A 10 10.23 4.12 5.36
C ASP A 10 10.92 5.28 4.64
N VAL A 11 10.29 6.45 4.70
CA VAL A 11 10.80 7.70 4.12
C VAL A 11 11.15 8.64 5.27
N CYS A 12 12.43 8.97 5.38
CA CYS A 12 12.98 9.89 6.36
C CYS A 12 13.54 11.11 5.60
N ASP A 13 13.03 12.32 5.91
CA ASP A 13 13.49 13.57 5.29
C ASP A 13 13.49 13.53 3.73
N GLY A 14 12.45 12.92 3.15
CA GLY A 14 12.30 12.80 1.69
C GLY A 14 13.16 11.71 1.04
N ALA A 15 13.97 10.98 1.80
CA ALA A 15 14.79 9.88 1.32
C ALA A 15 14.30 8.53 1.85
N ILE A 16 14.54 7.45 1.08
CA ILE A 16 14.25 6.09 1.53
C ILE A 16 15.29 5.69 2.58
N CYS A 17 14.84 5.44 3.81
CA CYS A 17 15.68 5.00 4.92
C CYS A 17 15.48 3.52 5.29
N GLY A 18 14.41 2.88 4.79
CA GLY A 18 14.13 1.47 5.04
C GLY A 18 13.22 0.84 3.99
N VAL A 19 13.42 -0.45 3.71
CA VAL A 19 12.55 -1.25 2.85
C VAL A 19 12.31 -2.60 3.50
N LYS A 20 11.04 -2.96 3.67
CA LYS A 20 10.61 -4.30 4.11
C LYS A 20 9.57 -4.85 3.15
N VAL A 21 9.60 -6.17 2.94
CA VAL A 21 8.59 -6.85 2.12
C VAL A 21 7.70 -7.67 3.05
N LEU A 22 6.42 -7.34 3.07
CA LEU A 22 5.40 -8.09 3.80
C LEU A 22 4.73 -9.06 2.84
N ARG A 23 4.50 -10.29 3.29
CA ARG A 23 3.64 -11.23 2.57
C ARG A 23 2.19 -10.81 2.75
N ASN A 24 1.43 -10.75 1.67
CA ASN A 24 0.00 -10.47 1.74
C ASN A 24 -0.75 -11.69 2.31
N PRO A 25 -1.31 -11.62 3.54
CA PRO A 25 -2.00 -12.73 4.17
C PRO A 25 -3.28 -13.14 3.44
N ALA A 26 -3.84 -12.24 2.61
CA ALA A 26 -5.05 -12.46 1.84
C ALA A 26 -4.81 -12.85 0.38
N ALA A 27 -3.57 -13.17 -0.02
CA ALA A 27 -3.22 -13.47 -1.41
C ALA A 27 -4.02 -14.64 -2.02
N THR A 28 -4.47 -15.59 -1.18
CA THR A 28 -5.23 -16.78 -1.59
C THR A 28 -6.73 -16.67 -1.30
N TYR A 29 -7.20 -15.54 -0.76
CA TYR A 29 -8.57 -15.39 -0.30
C TYR A 29 -9.49 -15.10 -1.49
N LYS A 30 -10.63 -15.79 -1.55
CA LYS A 30 -11.66 -15.53 -2.57
C LYS A 30 -12.44 -14.25 -2.29
N HIS A 31 -12.68 -13.95 -1.02
CA HIS A 31 -13.42 -12.78 -0.54
C HIS A 31 -12.81 -12.24 0.76
N GLY A 32 -13.16 -11.02 1.13
CA GLY A 32 -12.71 -10.42 2.40
C GLY A 32 -11.23 -10.00 2.44
N ALA A 33 -10.53 -10.00 1.30
CA ALA A 33 -9.11 -9.64 1.26
C ALA A 33 -8.83 -8.20 1.71
N GLY A 34 -9.72 -7.25 1.36
CA GLY A 34 -9.57 -5.83 1.68
C GLY A 34 -9.36 -5.56 3.18
N PRO A 35 -10.33 -5.91 4.05
CA PRO A 35 -10.19 -5.71 5.49
C PRO A 35 -8.94 -6.33 6.11
N ILE A 36 -8.57 -7.53 5.67
CA ILE A 36 -7.39 -8.24 6.18
C ILE A 36 -6.09 -7.49 5.81
N VAL A 37 -5.97 -7.04 4.56
CA VAL A 37 -4.79 -6.27 4.11
C VAL A 37 -4.73 -4.92 4.82
N VAL A 38 -5.85 -4.19 4.93
CA VAL A 38 -5.88 -2.88 5.58
C VAL A 38 -5.49 -3.00 7.06
N LYS A 39 -6.01 -4.00 7.78
CA LYS A 39 -5.60 -4.26 9.17
C LYS A 39 -4.09 -4.51 9.25
N MET A 40 -3.53 -5.34 8.38
CA MET A 40 -2.09 -5.60 8.36
C MET A 40 -1.28 -4.32 8.11
N LEU A 41 -1.72 -3.44 7.20
CA LEU A 41 -1.05 -2.16 6.94
C LEU A 41 -1.11 -1.24 8.17
N ALA A 42 -2.27 -1.15 8.82
CA ALA A 42 -2.45 -0.37 10.04
C ALA A 42 -1.58 -0.89 11.20
N ASP A 43 -1.58 -2.20 11.44
CA ASP A 43 -0.72 -2.85 12.45
C ASP A 43 0.78 -2.61 12.17
N ALA A 44 1.17 -2.47 10.89
CA ALA A 44 2.54 -2.19 10.47
C ALA A 44 2.93 -0.70 10.53
N GLY A 45 2.01 0.19 10.97
CA GLY A 45 2.23 1.62 11.09
C GLY A 45 2.26 2.38 9.77
N VAL A 46 1.71 1.81 8.68
CA VAL A 46 1.72 2.43 7.36
C VAL A 46 0.81 3.66 7.35
N THR A 47 1.34 4.79 6.90
CA THR A 47 0.59 6.07 6.83
C THR A 47 0.04 6.39 5.43
N ALA A 48 0.56 5.70 4.41
CA ALA A 48 0.11 5.83 3.03
C ALA A 48 0.18 4.49 2.27
N ALA A 49 -0.81 4.22 1.43
CA ALA A 49 -0.88 3.04 0.59
C ALA A 49 -1.07 3.44 -0.88
N ALA A 50 -0.24 2.86 -1.74
CA ALA A 50 -0.28 3.08 -3.18
C ALA A 50 -0.65 1.79 -3.91
N ALA A 51 -1.66 1.84 -4.79
CA ALA A 51 -2.06 0.70 -5.61
C ALA A 51 -2.64 1.16 -6.95
N ARG A 52 -2.61 0.27 -7.95
CA ARG A 52 -3.25 0.51 -9.25
C ARG A 52 -4.75 0.72 -9.12
N GLU A 53 -5.38 -0.15 -8.35
CA GLU A 53 -6.82 -0.19 -8.12
C GLU A 53 -7.08 -0.50 -6.65
N LEU A 54 -8.02 0.26 -6.05
CA LEU A 54 -8.52 0.04 -4.71
C LEU A 54 -10.04 -0.08 -4.82
N GLY A 55 -10.58 -1.23 -4.43
CA GLY A 55 -12.02 -1.43 -4.36
C GLY A 55 -12.64 -0.55 -3.28
N LEU A 56 -13.93 -0.21 -3.41
CA LEU A 56 -14.64 0.71 -2.52
C LEU A 56 -14.43 0.36 -1.04
N GLY A 57 -14.65 -0.90 -0.65
CA GLY A 57 -14.50 -1.34 0.74
C GLY A 57 -13.08 -1.18 1.30
N ALA A 58 -12.04 -1.56 0.54
CA ALA A 58 -10.66 -1.37 0.98
C ALA A 58 -10.31 0.13 1.05
N GLY A 59 -10.80 0.93 0.10
CA GLY A 59 -10.62 2.38 0.09
C GLY A 59 -11.23 3.07 1.31
N THR A 60 -12.45 2.72 1.70
CA THR A 60 -13.11 3.23 2.90
C THR A 60 -12.37 2.82 4.17
N LEU A 61 -11.89 1.57 4.24
CA LEU A 61 -11.14 1.09 5.41
C LEU A 61 -9.78 1.78 5.55
N LEU A 62 -9.09 2.09 4.44
CA LEU A 62 -7.86 2.89 4.48
C LEU A 62 -8.13 4.28 5.07
N GLU A 63 -9.18 4.96 4.62
CA GLU A 63 -9.58 6.27 5.15
C GLU A 63 -9.92 6.21 6.64
N GLN A 64 -10.70 5.22 7.07
CA GLN A 64 -11.06 5.03 8.48
C GLN A 64 -9.85 4.75 9.38
N ASN A 65 -8.76 4.20 8.83
CA ASN A 65 -7.52 3.96 9.56
C ASN A 65 -6.49 5.10 9.37
N ASN A 66 -6.90 6.26 8.82
CA ASN A 66 -6.03 7.40 8.54
C ASN A 66 -4.84 7.08 7.60
N ILE A 67 -5.00 6.10 6.71
CA ILE A 67 -4.00 5.72 5.72
C ILE A 67 -4.33 6.44 4.41
N LYS A 68 -3.46 7.37 3.99
CA LYS A 68 -3.63 8.10 2.72
C LYS A 68 -3.58 7.11 1.55
N LYS A 69 -4.51 7.23 0.61
CA LYS A 69 -4.56 6.37 -0.57
C LYS A 69 -4.05 7.10 -1.81
N PHE A 70 -3.15 6.45 -2.54
CA PHE A 70 -2.63 6.95 -3.80
C PHE A 70 -2.89 5.95 -4.92
N LYS A 71 -3.29 6.46 -6.08
CA LYS A 71 -3.47 5.64 -7.27
C LYS A 71 -2.22 5.71 -8.11
N VAL A 72 -1.59 4.56 -8.36
CA VAL A 72 -0.40 4.48 -9.22
C VAL A 72 -0.76 3.94 -10.60
N LYS A 73 0.00 4.34 -11.62
CA LYS A 73 -0.18 3.80 -12.98
C LYS A 73 0.22 2.33 -13.01
N SER A 74 -0.44 1.55 -13.87
CA SER A 74 -0.03 0.18 -14.14
C SER A 74 1.23 0.16 -14.99
N GLY A 75 2.07 -0.88 -14.84
CA GLY A 75 3.24 -1.10 -15.70
C GLY A 75 4.48 -0.28 -15.32
N ILE A 76 4.45 0.44 -14.20
CA ILE A 76 5.63 1.12 -13.64
C ILE A 76 6.26 0.27 -12.54
N THR A 77 7.56 0.46 -12.34
CA THR A 77 8.33 -0.14 -11.26
C THR A 77 7.99 0.48 -9.90
N VAL A 78 8.35 -0.22 -8.82
CA VAL A 78 8.24 0.32 -7.45
C VAL A 78 9.07 1.61 -7.31
N LYS A 79 10.26 1.67 -7.93
CA LYS A 79 11.12 2.87 -7.93
C LYS A 79 10.40 4.08 -8.54
N GLU A 80 9.83 3.92 -9.73
CA GLU A 80 9.08 4.98 -10.41
C GLU A 80 7.83 5.40 -9.63
N ALA A 81 7.14 4.45 -8.98
CA ALA A 81 6.00 4.76 -8.13
C ALA A 81 6.40 5.66 -6.95
N ILE A 82 7.51 5.35 -6.27
CA ILE A 82 8.02 6.17 -5.15
C ILE A 82 8.44 7.54 -5.64
N GLU A 83 9.19 7.64 -6.74
CA GLU A 83 9.63 8.91 -7.30
C GLU A 83 8.46 9.82 -7.68
N ASN A 84 7.34 9.25 -8.11
CA ASN A 84 6.12 10.02 -8.37
C ASN A 84 5.42 10.46 -7.08
N LEU A 85 5.31 9.56 -6.09
CA LEU A 85 4.67 9.85 -4.80
C LEU A 85 5.42 10.91 -4.00
N LEU A 86 6.77 10.88 -4.00
CA LEU A 86 7.59 11.88 -3.30
C LEU A 86 7.45 13.30 -3.87
N LYS A 87 6.93 13.46 -5.09
CA LYS A 87 6.60 14.78 -5.66
C LYS A 87 5.24 15.30 -5.21
N GLU A 88 4.38 14.43 -4.70
CA GLU A 88 3.01 14.73 -4.25
C GLU A 88 2.91 14.85 -2.72
N LEU A 89 3.97 14.50 -1.99
CA LEU A 89 4.10 14.61 -0.52
C LEU A 89 4.73 15.94 -0.13
#